data_AF-A0A7W0U8C0-F1
#
_entry.id   AF-A0A7W0U8C0-F1
#
_cell.length_a   1.000
_cell.length_b   1.000
_cell.length_c   1.000
_cell.angle_alpha   90.00
_cell.angle_beta   90.00
_cell.angle_gamma   90.00
#
_symmetry.space_group_name_H-M   'P 1'
#
loop_
_entity.id
_entity.type
_entity.pdbx_description
1 polymer ?
#
loop_
_entity_poly.entity_id
_entity_poly.type
_entity_poly.pdbx_seq_one_letter_code
_entity_poly.pdbx_strand_id
1 'polypeptide(L)'
;MSMLVWVMMAIAIWHFTVFVPDRFWGGIAGAFVAAIVGAAVFGVVVSGFAVPGESETNVVQAMIAIPGSLLGLAAAYVYGARTDPSA
;
A
#
# COMPACT_ATOMS: atom_id res chain seq x y z
N MET A 1 8.03 -12.94 -9.87
CA MET A 1 8.29 -12.72 -8.42
C MET A 1 7.78 -11.35 -7.94
N SER A 2 7.09 -10.57 -8.78
CA SER A 2 6.82 -9.16 -8.50
C SER A 2 5.80 -8.90 -7.39
N MET A 3 4.86 -9.83 -7.15
CA MET A 3 3.92 -9.73 -6.02
C MET A 3 4.65 -9.56 -4.68
N LEU A 4 5.70 -10.35 -4.46
CA LEU A 4 6.49 -10.26 -3.23
C LEU A 4 7.22 -8.93 -3.13
N VAL A 5 7.76 -8.42 -4.26
CA VAL A 5 8.39 -7.10 -4.31
C VAL A 5 7.40 -5.99 -3.96
N TRP A 6 6.18 -6.06 -4.48
CA TRP A 6 5.14 -5.07 -4.18
C TRP A 6 4.75 -5.07 -2.70
N VAL A 7 4.58 -6.26 -2.11
CA VAL A 7 4.30 -6.41 -0.69
C VAL A 7 5.44 -5.86 0.16
N MET A 8 6.69 -6.22 -0.15
CA MET A 8 7.86 -5.74 0.60
C MET A 8 8.00 -4.22 0.52
N MET A 9 7.75 -3.62 -0.64
CA MET A 9 7.76 -2.16 -0.79
C MET A 9 6.61 -1.51 -0.01
N ALA A 10 5.41 -2.07 -0.04
CA ALA A 10 4.28 -1.59 0.73
C ALA A 10 4.56 -1.62 2.24
N ILE A 11 5.20 -2.70 2.73
CA ILE A 11 5.62 -2.82 4.13
C ILE A 11 6.63 -1.71 4.46
N ALA A 12 7.64 -1.49 3.61
CA ALA A 12 8.62 -0.42 3.81
C ALA A 12 7.95 0.96 3.93
N ILE A 13 6.97 1.25 3.07
CA ILE A 13 6.22 2.52 3.10
C ILE A 13 5.34 2.62 4.34
N TRP A 14 4.64 1.54 4.70
CA TRP A 14 3.79 1.49 5.88
C TRP A 14 4.56 1.83 7.18
N HIS A 15 5.84 1.48 7.32
CA HIS A 15 6.63 1.84 8.52
C HIS A 15 6.67 3.35 8.77
N PHE A 16 6.63 4.18 7.72
CA PHE A 16 6.64 5.63 7.86
C PHE A 16 5.32 6.21 8.39
N THR A 17 4.26 5.40 8.49
CA THR A 17 3.00 5.82 9.11
C THR A 17 3.14 6.11 10.60
N VAL A 18 4.21 5.65 11.27
CA VAL A 18 4.56 6.01 12.65
C VAL A 18 4.74 7.52 12.83
N PHE A 19 5.13 8.25 11.77
CA PHE A 19 5.28 9.72 11.81
C PHE A 19 3.97 10.47 11.56
N VAL A 20 2.89 9.75 11.25
CA VAL A 20 1.58 10.33 10.91
C VAL A 20 0.64 10.11 12.11
N PRO A 21 -0.19 11.10 12.49
CA PRO A 21 -1.19 10.90 13.55
C PRO A 21 -2.05 9.66 13.27
N ASP A 22 -2.22 8.77 14.25
CA ASP A 22 -2.95 7.50 14.06
C ASP A 22 -4.47 7.72 14.00
N ARG A 23 -4.93 8.12 12.82
CA ARG A 23 -6.36 8.26 12.48
C ARG A 23 -6.74 7.36 11.31
N PHE A 24 -5.98 6.29 11.10
CA PHE A 24 -6.27 5.29 10.09
C PHE A 24 -7.48 4.46 10.51
N TRP A 25 -8.31 4.07 9.55
CA TRP A 25 -9.41 3.16 9.82
C TRP A 25 -8.89 1.80 10.27
N GLY A 26 -9.16 1.42 11.53
CA GLY A 26 -8.57 0.22 12.15
C GLY A 26 -7.14 0.43 12.68
N GLY A 27 -6.71 1.68 12.85
CA GLY A 27 -5.39 2.07 13.37
C GLY A 27 -4.24 1.60 12.48
N ILE A 28 -3.07 1.40 13.10
CA ILE A 28 -1.84 0.97 12.42
C ILE A 28 -1.99 -0.36 11.66
N ALA A 29 -2.82 -1.28 12.16
CA ALA A 29 -3.10 -2.56 11.51
C ALA A 29 -3.97 -2.39 10.25
N GLY A 30 -4.95 -1.48 10.29
CA GLY A 30 -5.72 -1.11 9.11
C GLY A 30 -4.87 -0.43 8.05
N ALA A 31 -3.97 0.47 8.46
CA ALA A 31 -2.99 1.09 7.57
C ALA A 31 -2.08 0.05 6.89
N PHE A 32 -1.65 -0.99 7.62
CA PHE A 32 -0.83 -2.08 7.08
C PHE A 32 -1.54 -2.83 5.95
N VAL A 33 -2.78 -3.26 6.22
CA VAL A 33 -3.59 -3.98 5.22
C VAL A 33 -3.87 -3.08 4.02
N ALA A 34 -4.23 -1.81 4.25
CA ALA A 34 -4.52 -0.87 3.19
C ALA A 34 -3.31 -0.60 2.28
N ALA A 35 -2.11 -0.46 2.83
CA ALA A 35 -0.88 -0.29 2.06
C ALA A 35 -0.60 -1.51 1.15
N ILE A 36 -0.72 -2.72 1.70
CA ILE A 36 -0.46 -3.96 0.96
C ILE A 36 -1.50 -4.16 -0.15
N VAL A 37 -2.78 -4.01 0.18
CA VAL A 37 -3.87 -4.17 -0.80
C VAL A 37 -3.76 -3.09 -1.88
N GLY A 38 -3.48 -1.85 -1.50
CA GLY A 38 -3.28 -0.75 -2.45
C GLY A 38 -2.13 -1.03 -3.43
N ALA A 39 -0.97 -1.45 -2.92
CA ALA A 39 0.17 -1.82 -3.76
C ALA A 39 -0.12 -3.01 -4.69
N ALA A 40 -0.77 -4.05 -4.16
CA ALA A 40 -1.12 -5.23 -4.93
C ALA A 40 -2.11 -4.92 -6.05
N VAL A 41 -3.20 -4.22 -5.74
CA VAL A 41 -4.22 -3.83 -6.71
C VAL A 41 -3.62 -2.94 -7.79
N PHE A 42 -2.86 -1.92 -7.41
CA PHE A 42 -2.22 -1.03 -8.37
C PHE A 42 -1.19 -1.76 -9.24
N GLY A 43 -0.37 -2.62 -8.64
CA GLY A 43 0.62 -3.43 -9.36
C GLY A 43 -0.02 -4.34 -10.40
N VAL A 44 -1.12 -5.01 -10.05
CA VAL A 44 -1.89 -5.87 -10.97
C VAL A 44 -2.52 -5.03 -12.10
N VAL A 45 -3.13 -3.88 -11.78
CA VAL A 45 -3.75 -3.00 -12.79
C VAL A 45 -2.72 -2.49 -13.79
N VAL A 46 -1.57 -1.99 -13.32
CA VAL A 46 -0.51 -1.47 -14.20
C VAL A 46 0.17 -2.57 -15.00
N SER A 47 0.27 -3.78 -14.43
CA SER A 47 0.86 -4.94 -15.12
C SER A 47 -0.12 -5.64 -16.07
N GLY A 48 -1.26 -5.03 -16.40
CA GLY A 48 -2.22 -5.57 -17.36
C GLY A 48 -2.97 -6.80 -16.85
N PHE A 49 -3.26 -6.87 -15.55
CA PHE A 49 -3.91 -7.99 -14.86
C PHE A 49 -3.08 -9.29 -14.81
N ALA A 50 -1.77 -9.20 -15.05
CA ALA A 50 -0.82 -10.29 -14.85
C ALA A 50 0.17 -9.96 -13.73
N VAL A 51 0.76 -11.00 -13.12
CA VAL A 51 1.85 -10.84 -12.14
C VAL A 51 3.16 -11.19 -12.83
N PRO A 52 4.09 -10.24 -13.03
CA PRO A 52 5.31 -10.51 -13.76
C PRO A 52 6.20 -11.58 -13.10
N GLY A 53 6.82 -12.39 -13.97
CA GLY A 53 7.75 -13.45 -13.62
C GLY A 53 9.07 -12.94 -13.02
N GLU A 54 9.94 -13.85 -12.59
CA GLU A 54 11.26 -13.49 -12.04
C GLU A 54 12.14 -12.74 -13.06
N SER A 55 12.16 -13.18 -14.32
CA SER A 55 12.94 -12.57 -15.40
C SER A 55 12.57 -11.12 -15.70
N GLU A 56 11.36 -10.70 -15.30
CA GLU A 56 10.82 -9.36 -15.52
C GLU A 56 10.80 -8.53 -14.22
N THR A 57 11.23 -9.13 -13.10
CA THR A 57 11.27 -8.48 -11.81
C THR A 57 12.51 -7.59 -11.73
N ASN A 58 12.32 -6.29 -11.98
CA ASN A 58 13.35 -5.27 -11.89
C ASN A 58 12.96 -4.16 -10.89
N VAL A 59 13.80 -3.13 -10.77
CA VAL A 59 13.55 -1.98 -9.86
C VAL A 59 12.24 -1.26 -10.17
N VAL A 60 11.78 -1.27 -11.43
CA VAL A 60 10.51 -0.65 -11.83
C VAL A 60 9.34 -1.31 -11.11
N GLN A 61 9.38 -2.63 -10.90
CA GLN A 61 8.33 -3.32 -10.14
C GLN A 61 8.21 -2.80 -8.72
N ALA A 62 9.33 -2.48 -8.07
CA ALA A 62 9.31 -1.88 -6.74
C ALA A 62 8.70 -0.46 -6.78
N MET A 63 9.02 0.34 -7.82
CA MET A 63 8.46 1.68 -7.98
C MET A 63 6.95 1.68 -8.25
N ILE A 64 6.43 0.67 -8.95
CA ILE A 64 4.98 0.52 -9.22
C ILE A 64 4.17 0.36 -7.92
N ALA A 65 4.73 -0.29 -6.91
CA ALA A 65 4.03 -0.51 -5.63
C ALA A 65 3.85 0.78 -4.81
N ILE A 66 4.73 1.77 -5.00
CA ILE A 66 4.73 3.03 -4.25
C ILE A 66 3.39 3.77 -4.38
N PRO A 67 2.93 4.18 -5.57
CA PRO A 67 1.67 4.90 -5.71
C PRO A 67 0.47 4.10 -5.18
N GLY A 68 0.43 2.79 -5.41
CA GLY A 68 -0.64 1.92 -4.89
C GLY A 68 -0.73 1.93 -3.37
N SER A 69 0.41 1.76 -2.69
CA SER A 69 0.46 1.81 -1.22
C SER A 69 0.06 3.17 -0.65
N LEU A 70 0.51 4.26 -1.26
CA LEU A 70 0.17 5.61 -0.83
C LEU A 70 -1.33 5.91 -1.00
N LEU A 71 -1.94 5.46 -2.09
CA LEU A 71 -3.38 5.58 -2.30
C LEU A 71 -4.17 4.75 -1.29
N GLY A 72 -3.74 3.53 -0.99
CA GLY A 72 -4.35 2.69 0.05
C GLY A 72 -4.29 3.34 1.42
N LEU A 73 -3.12 3.84 1.82
CA LEU A 73 -2.93 4.58 3.07
C LEU A 73 -3.78 5.85 3.14
N ALA A 74 -3.80 6.64 2.07
CA ALA A 74 -4.60 7.85 1.99
C ALA A 74 -6.10 7.54 2.15
N ALA A 75 -6.59 6.49 1.50
CA ALA A 75 -7.98 6.05 1.63
C ALA A 75 -8.31 5.62 3.08
N ALA A 76 -7.47 4.79 3.69
CA ALA A 76 -7.65 4.34 5.07
C ALA A 76 -7.59 5.50 6.07
N TYR A 77 -6.71 6.48 5.84
CA TYR A 77 -6.58 7.67 6.68
C TYR A 77 -7.78 8.60 6.57
N VAL A 78 -8.19 8.95 5.35
CA VAL A 78 -9.32 9.86 5.12
C VAL A 78 -10.61 9.24 5.63
N TYR A 79 -10.80 7.94 5.44
CA TYR A 79 -11.96 7.24 5.97
C TYR A 79 -11.93 7.21 7.50
N GLY A 80 -10.82 6.77 8.10
CA GLY A 80 -10.66 6.72 9.56
C GLY A 80 -10.91 8.09 10.21
N ALA A 81 -10.27 9.14 9.70
CA ALA A 81 -10.41 10.51 10.18
C ALA A 81 -11.85 11.08 10.09
N ARG A 82 -12.69 10.57 9.19
CA ARG A 82 -14.10 10.99 9.07
C ARG A 82 -15.04 10.20 9.97
N THR A 83 -14.67 8.97 10.29
CA THR A 83 -15.48 8.07 11.13
C THR A 83 -15.15 8.16 12.61
N ASP A 84 -14.04 8.82 12.96
CA ASP A 84 -13.58 8.90 14.33
C ASP A 84 -14.48 9.83 15.16
N PRO A 85 -15.23 9.31 16.15
CA PRO A 85 -16.20 10.12 16.91
C PRO A 85 -15.56 11.16 17.84
N SER A 86 -14.25 11.06 18.07
CA SER A 86 -13.46 11.95 18.92
C SER A 86 -12.77 13.11 18.17
N ALA A 87 -12.97 13.23 16.85
CA ALA A 87 -12.40 14.29 16.01
C ALA A 87 -13.25 15.57 15.98
#